data_AF-A0A2E3W2F1-F1
#
_entry.id   AF-A0A2E3W2F1-F1
#
_cell.length_a   1.000
_cell.length_b   1.000
_cell.length_c   1.000
_cell.angle_alpha   90.00
_cell.angle_beta   90.00
_cell.angle_gamma   90.00
#
_symmetry.space_group_name_H-M   'P 1'
#
loop_
_entity.id
_entity.type
_entity.pdbx_description
1 polymer ?
#
loop_
_entity_poly.entity_id
_entity_poly.type
_entity_poly.pdbx_seq_one_letter_code
_entity_poly.pdbx_strand_id
1 'polypeptide(L)'
;MKFLAQAALLTFISDVINICYINLYFLPEKITNQYIFNMYSIMGVNPNQFHPTYIDELRQVMINSMALVFCGFLAYHCIVYFMLSKDKKWARKYVFGYAVSGAILTVIELPVLIQESVGWALAMLFTTIVYVFGFMGLRYYKRAKA
;
A
#
# COMPACT_ATOMS: atom_id res chain seq x y z
N MET A 1 -7.09 25.58 -6.92
CA MET A 1 -8.08 24.70 -6.24
C MET A 1 -8.39 23.44 -7.05
N LYS A 2 -8.78 23.53 -8.34
CA LYS A 2 -9.11 22.36 -9.18
C LYS A 2 -7.99 21.28 -9.23
N PHE A 3 -6.74 21.69 -9.45
CA PHE A 3 -5.60 20.75 -9.49
C PHE A 3 -5.41 19.95 -8.19
N LEU A 4 -5.45 20.61 -7.02
CA LEU A 4 -5.23 19.92 -5.73
C LEU A 4 -6.32 18.89 -5.43
N ALA A 5 -7.56 19.18 -5.82
CA ALA A 5 -8.66 18.23 -5.68
C ALA A 5 -8.50 17.03 -6.63
N GLN A 6 -8.08 17.26 -7.87
CA GLN A 6 -7.79 16.19 -8.83
C GLN A 6 -6.61 15.32 -8.37
N ALA A 7 -5.53 15.94 -7.90
CA ALA A 7 -4.38 15.23 -7.35
C ALA A 7 -4.81 14.40 -6.12
N ALA A 8 -5.58 14.99 -5.20
CA ALA A 8 -6.12 14.29 -4.03
C ALA A 8 -6.96 13.06 -4.43
N LEU A 9 -7.85 13.20 -5.42
CA LEU A 9 -8.71 12.11 -5.89
C LEU A 9 -7.89 11.00 -6.55
N LEU A 10 -6.98 11.35 -7.46
CA LEU A 10 -6.16 10.37 -8.18
C LEU A 10 -5.25 9.61 -7.21
N THR A 11 -4.59 10.30 -6.28
CA THR A 11 -3.74 9.64 -5.29
C THR A 11 -4.57 8.72 -4.39
N PHE A 12 -5.78 9.12 -3.99
CA PHE A 12 -6.65 8.26 -3.19
C PHE A 12 -7.07 7.00 -3.95
N ILE A 13 -7.43 7.11 -5.23
CA ILE A 13 -7.75 5.95 -6.07
C ILE A 13 -6.54 5.01 -6.16
N SER A 14 -5.34 5.55 -6.33
CA SER A 14 -4.11 4.74 -6.32
C SER A 14 -3.89 4.02 -5.00
N ASP A 15 -4.16 4.67 -3.86
CA ASP A 15 -4.02 4.03 -2.54
C ASP A 15 -5.05 2.91 -2.35
N VAL A 16 -6.28 3.09 -2.84
CA VAL A 16 -7.29 2.01 -2.86
C VAL A 16 -6.79 0.82 -3.67
N ILE A 17 -6.27 1.06 -4.88
CA ILE A 17 -5.71 0.00 -5.73
C ILE A 17 -4.55 -0.72 -5.02
N ASN A 18 -3.63 0.03 -4.41
CA ASN A 18 -2.50 -0.54 -3.68
C ASN A 18 -2.96 -1.38 -2.47
N ILE A 19 -3.97 -0.93 -1.73
CA ILE A 19 -4.50 -1.69 -0.58
C ILE A 19 -5.26 -2.93 -1.06
N CYS A 20 -5.97 -2.86 -2.17
CA CYS A 20 -6.56 -4.03 -2.81
C CYS A 20 -5.49 -5.04 -3.24
N TYR A 21 -4.40 -4.57 -3.86
CA TYR A 21 -3.24 -5.41 -4.18
C TYR A 21 -2.67 -6.10 -2.93
N ILE A 22 -2.44 -5.32 -1.86
CA ILE A 22 -1.88 -5.85 -0.62
C ILE A 22 -2.78 -6.94 -0.02
N ASN A 23 -4.08 -6.65 0.11
CA ASN A 23 -5.00 -7.53 0.81
C ASN A 23 -5.44 -8.75 0.00
N LEU A 24 -5.61 -8.60 -1.32
CA LEU A 24 -6.12 -9.68 -2.17
C LEU A 24 -5.02 -10.56 -2.76
N TYR A 25 -3.78 -10.05 -2.84
CA TYR A 25 -2.68 -10.75 -3.48
C TYR A 25 -1.44 -10.86 -2.59
N PHE A 26 -0.85 -9.74 -2.16
CA PHE A 26 0.45 -9.77 -1.47
C PHE A 26 0.40 -10.55 -0.14
N LEU A 27 -0.55 -10.24 0.75
CA LEU A 27 -0.64 -10.88 2.07
C LEU A 27 -0.96 -12.38 1.96
N PRO A 28 -1.95 -12.84 1.16
CA PRO A 28 -2.22 -14.25 1.00
C PRO A 28 -1.05 -15.07 0.43
N GLU A 29 -0.28 -14.48 -0.50
CA GLU A 29 0.89 -15.10 -1.15
C GLU A 29 2.12 -15.15 -0.24
N LYS A 30 2.37 -14.11 0.57
CA LYS A 30 3.56 -14.07 1.44
C LYS A 30 3.33 -14.75 2.79
N ILE A 31 2.13 -14.69 3.35
CA ILE A 31 1.77 -15.35 4.62
C ILE A 31 1.13 -16.71 4.31
N THR A 32 1.95 -17.68 3.91
CA THR A 32 1.50 -19.05 3.66
C THR A 32 1.52 -19.89 4.94
N ASN A 33 0.82 -21.03 4.93
CA ASN A 33 0.91 -22.00 6.01
C ASN A 33 2.35 -22.49 6.22
N GLN A 34 3.09 -22.68 5.13
CA GLN A 34 4.49 -23.07 5.18
C GLN A 34 5.37 -22.00 5.84
N TYR A 35 5.10 -20.72 5.57
CA TYR A 35 5.80 -19.62 6.23
C TYR A 35 5.61 -19.68 7.76
N ILE A 36 4.38 -19.88 8.23
CA ILE A 36 4.06 -19.99 9.66
C ILE A 36 4.69 -21.24 10.27
N PHE A 37 4.64 -22.37 9.54
CA PHE A 37 5.27 -23.62 9.95
C PHE A 37 6.78 -23.43 10.17
N ASN A 38 7.46 -22.80 9.21
CA ASN A 38 8.89 -22.51 9.30
C ASN A 38 9.21 -21.57 10.46
N MET A 39 8.38 -20.55 10.70
CA MET A 39 8.55 -19.62 11.82
C MET A 39 8.55 -20.33 13.17
N TYR A 40 7.57 -21.20 13.43
CA TYR A 40 7.51 -21.98 14.68
C TYR A 40 8.65 -22.98 14.80
N SER A 41 9.07 -23.58 13.68
CA SER A 41 10.19 -24.50 13.65
C SER A 41 11.51 -23.81 14.07
N ILE A 42 11.72 -22.57 13.63
CA ILE A 42 12.86 -21.74 14.05
C ILE A 42 12.79 -21.39 15.54
N MET A 43 11.59 -21.23 16.09
CA MET A 43 11.37 -21.01 17.53
C MET A 43 11.54 -22.27 18.38
N GLY A 44 11.88 -23.42 17.78
CA GLY A 44 12.06 -24.70 18.48
C GLY A 44 10.74 -25.39 18.83
N VAL A 45 9.62 -24.97 18.25
CA VAL A 45 8.30 -25.57 18.47
C VAL A 45 7.96 -26.48 17.29
N ASN A 46 7.59 -27.74 17.56
CA ASN A 46 7.19 -28.68 16.52
C ASN A 46 5.73 -28.40 16.10
N PRO A 47 5.48 -27.83 14.90
CA PRO A 47 4.13 -27.40 14.54
C PRO A 47 3.19 -28.57 14.26
N ASN A 48 3.72 -29.79 14.07
CA ASN A 48 2.92 -31.01 13.91
C ASN A 48 2.19 -31.42 15.19
N GLN A 49 2.53 -30.82 16.34
CA GLN A 49 1.85 -31.05 17.61
C GLN A 49 0.62 -30.14 17.80
N PHE A 50 0.43 -29.15 16.93
CA PHE A 50 -0.73 -28.28 17.00
C PHE A 50 -2.00 -28.97 16.52
N HIS A 51 -3.15 -28.39 16.89
CA HIS A 51 -4.43 -28.79 16.32
C HIS A 51 -4.39 -28.60 14.78
N PRO A 52 -4.99 -29.51 13.98
CA PRO A 52 -4.88 -29.46 12.51
C PRO A 52 -5.31 -28.13 11.88
N THR A 53 -6.23 -27.40 12.51
CA THR A 53 -6.74 -26.09 12.01
C THR A 53 -5.95 -24.89 12.52
N TYR A 54 -5.07 -25.07 13.50
CA TYR A 54 -4.43 -23.95 14.20
C TYR A 54 -3.59 -23.07 13.26
N ILE A 55 -2.82 -23.68 12.36
CA ILE A 55 -1.98 -22.94 11.40
C ILE A 55 -2.83 -22.12 10.44
N ASP A 56 -3.93 -22.69 9.95
CA ASP A 56 -4.87 -22.01 9.05
C ASP A 56 -5.57 -20.84 9.74
N GLU A 57 -6.05 -21.05 10.96
CA GLU A 57 -6.69 -20.01 11.77
C GLU A 57 -5.71 -18.88 12.08
N LEU A 58 -4.49 -19.22 12.48
CA LEU A 58 -3.45 -18.23 12.74
C LEU A 58 -3.10 -17.43 11.48
N ARG A 59 -2.99 -18.09 10.32
CA ARG A 59 -2.80 -17.42 9.02
C ARG A 59 -3.90 -16.39 8.77
N GLN A 60 -5.16 -16.77 8.96
CA GLN A 60 -6.29 -15.87 8.77
C GLN A 60 -6.25 -14.69 9.74
N VAL A 61 -5.92 -14.93 11.01
CA VAL A 61 -5.78 -13.86 12.01
C VAL A 61 -4.68 -12.89 11.60
N MET A 62 -3.52 -13.38 11.15
CA MET A 62 -2.41 -12.54 10.68
C MET A 62 -2.82 -11.67 9.48
N ILE A 63 -3.40 -12.29 8.45
CA ILE A 63 -3.84 -11.58 7.23
C ILE A 63 -4.90 -10.53 7.59
N ASN A 64 -5.94 -10.90 8.35
CA ASN A 64 -7.03 -9.99 8.71
C ASN A 64 -6.57 -8.83 9.58
N SER A 65 -5.63 -9.07 10.51
CA SER A 65 -5.06 -8.03 11.36
C SER A 65 -4.27 -7.02 10.55
N MET A 66 -3.44 -7.48 9.60
CA MET A 66 -2.70 -6.59 8.70
C MET A 66 -3.65 -5.83 7.77
N ALA A 67 -4.65 -6.51 7.20
CA ALA A 67 -5.65 -5.89 6.35
C ALA A 67 -6.40 -4.76 7.08
N LEU A 68 -6.75 -4.96 8.35
CA LEU A 68 -7.38 -3.95 9.19
C LEU A 68 -6.50 -2.71 9.38
N VAL A 69 -5.19 -2.91 9.61
CA VAL A 69 -4.21 -1.81 9.72
C VAL A 69 -4.15 -1.02 8.41
N PHE A 70 -4.08 -1.69 7.26
CA PHE A 70 -4.08 -1.02 5.96
C PHE A 70 -5.38 -0.26 5.67
N CYS A 71 -6.54 -0.82 6.03
CA CYS A 71 -7.80 -0.09 5.98
C CYS A 71 -7.79 1.16 6.87
N GLY A 72 -7.17 1.09 8.05
CA GLY A 72 -6.94 2.24 8.92
C GLY A 72 -6.09 3.33 8.24
N PHE A 73 -5.02 2.94 7.52
CA PHE A 73 -4.24 3.90 6.72
C PHE A 73 -5.08 4.55 5.62
N LEU A 74 -5.94 3.80 4.94
CA LEU A 74 -6.84 4.37 3.91
C LEU A 74 -7.79 5.42 4.49
N ALA A 75 -8.37 5.14 5.66
CA ALA A 75 -9.24 6.09 6.35
C ALA A 75 -8.48 7.37 6.74
N TYR A 76 -7.25 7.23 7.23
CA TYR A 76 -6.37 8.37 7.51
C TYR A 76 -6.03 9.16 6.23
N HIS A 77 -5.72 8.47 5.13
CA HIS A 77 -5.43 9.08 3.84
C HIS A 77 -6.62 9.85 3.28
N CYS A 78 -7.85 9.38 3.48
CA CYS A 78 -9.06 10.14 3.14
C CYS A 78 -9.06 11.54 3.81
N ILE A 79 -8.70 11.62 5.09
CA ILE A 79 -8.60 12.90 5.82
C ILE A 79 -7.46 13.75 5.23
N VAL A 80 -6.30 13.16 4.97
CA VAL A 80 -5.15 13.87 4.39
C VAL A 80 -5.51 14.47 3.02
N TYR A 81 -6.15 13.70 2.15
CA TYR A 81 -6.52 14.15 0.80
C TYR A 81 -7.64 15.18 0.81
N PHE A 82 -8.60 15.07 1.72
CA PHE A 82 -9.55 16.14 1.98
C PHE A 82 -8.83 17.43 2.37
N MET A 83 -7.86 17.36 3.29
CA MET A 83 -7.08 18.52 3.73
C MET A 83 -6.14 19.06 2.62
N LEU A 84 -5.64 18.20 1.74
CA LEU A 84 -4.89 18.59 0.54
C LEU A 84 -5.77 19.41 -0.41
N SER A 85 -7.02 19.00 -0.63
CA SER A 85 -7.98 19.72 -1.47
C SER A 85 -8.26 21.14 -0.95
N LYS A 86 -8.15 21.33 0.38
CA LYS A 86 -8.26 22.62 1.08
C LYS A 86 -6.94 23.39 1.17
N ASP A 87 -5.91 22.99 0.40
CA ASP A 87 -4.59 23.61 0.30
C ASP A 87 -3.82 23.75 1.63
N LYS A 88 -4.07 22.84 2.59
CA LYS A 88 -3.37 22.86 3.87
C LYS A 88 -1.89 22.50 3.68
N LYS A 89 -1.00 23.31 4.27
CA LYS A 89 0.47 23.19 4.11
C LYS A 89 1.00 21.83 4.59
N TRP A 90 0.51 21.34 5.72
CA TRP A 90 0.94 20.06 6.29
C TRP A 90 0.53 18.88 5.39
N ALA A 91 -0.69 18.90 4.82
CA ALA A 91 -1.19 17.86 3.94
C ALA A 91 -0.38 17.80 2.64
N ARG A 92 -0.01 18.96 2.07
CA ARG A 92 0.92 19.01 0.93
C ARG A 92 2.28 18.39 1.24
N LYS A 93 2.86 18.69 2.41
CA LYS A 93 4.15 18.12 2.83
C LYS A 93 4.05 16.60 3.01
N TYR A 94 2.96 16.12 3.60
CA TYR A 94 2.69 14.70 3.78
C TYR A 94 2.60 13.98 2.43
N VAL A 95 1.70 14.43 1.54
CA VAL A 95 1.46 13.78 0.25
C VAL A 95 2.69 13.83 -0.65
N PHE A 96 3.48 14.92 -0.58
CA PHE A 96 4.74 15.00 -1.30
C PHE A 96 5.75 13.91 -0.86
N GLY A 97 5.92 13.71 0.45
CA GLY A 97 6.81 12.65 0.96
C GLY A 97 6.28 11.26 0.64
N TYR A 98 4.98 11.05 0.86
CA TYR A 98 4.31 9.77 0.63
C TYR A 98 4.35 9.33 -0.83
N ALA A 99 4.08 10.23 -1.78
CA ALA A 99 4.12 9.92 -3.21
C ALA A 99 5.52 9.49 -3.68
N VAL A 100 6.58 10.07 -3.12
CA VAL A 100 7.97 9.66 -3.42
C VAL A 100 8.24 8.27 -2.89
N SER A 101 7.91 8.02 -1.61
CA SER A 101 8.14 6.70 -1.02
C SER A 101 7.33 5.61 -1.72
N GLY A 102 6.07 5.91 -2.08
CA GLY A 102 5.22 5.00 -2.84
C GLY A 102 5.82 4.67 -4.20
N ALA A 103 6.22 5.69 -4.97
CA ALA A 103 6.84 5.48 -6.28
C ALA A 103 8.14 4.67 -6.20
N ILE A 104 9.03 4.94 -5.23
CA ILE A 104 10.28 4.18 -5.07
C ILE A 104 9.98 2.72 -4.75
N LEU A 105 9.09 2.47 -3.78
CA LEU A 105 8.77 1.12 -3.34
C LEU A 105 8.18 0.29 -4.48
N THR A 106 7.24 0.87 -5.23
CA THR A 106 6.60 0.18 -6.35
C THR A 106 7.55 -0.09 -7.51
N VAL A 107 8.49 0.82 -7.79
CA VAL A 107 9.54 0.58 -8.82
C VAL A 107 10.46 -0.57 -8.42
N ILE A 108 10.80 -0.70 -7.13
CA ILE A 108 11.62 -1.81 -6.63
C ILE A 108 10.85 -3.14 -6.71
N GLU A 109 9.55 -3.13 -6.47
CA GLU A 109 8.69 -4.31 -6.45
C GLU A 109 8.30 -4.80 -7.86
N LEU A 110 8.23 -3.89 -8.84
CA LEU A 110 7.74 -4.17 -10.20
C LEU A 110 8.43 -5.36 -10.91
N PRO A 111 9.78 -5.52 -10.86
CA PRO A 111 10.47 -6.62 -11.55
C PRO A 111 10.13 -8.00 -11.00
N VAL A 112 9.78 -8.09 -9.71
CA VAL A 112 9.31 -9.35 -9.10
C VAL A 112 7.84 -9.55 -9.48
N LEU A 113 7.04 -8.51 -9.36
CA LEU A 113 5.60 -8.60 -9.60
C LEU A 113 5.24 -8.94 -11.06
N ILE A 114 6.03 -8.48 -12.05
CA ILE A 114 5.80 -8.83 -13.46
C ILE A 114 6.00 -10.31 -13.75
N GLN A 115 6.82 -11.00 -12.96
CA GLN A 115 7.05 -12.44 -13.08
C GLN A 115 5.93 -13.24 -12.42
N GLU A 116 5.36 -12.74 -11.32
CA GLU A 116 4.33 -13.46 -10.55
C GLU A 116 2.90 -13.15 -11.05
N SER A 117 2.58 -11.89 -11.37
CA SER A 117 1.24 -11.47 -11.80
C SER A 117 1.26 -10.21 -12.67
N VAL A 118 1.13 -10.39 -13.99
CA VAL A 118 1.10 -9.29 -14.97
C VAL A 118 -0.04 -8.30 -14.68
N GLY A 119 -1.21 -8.78 -14.24
CA GLY A 119 -2.36 -7.92 -13.93
C GLY A 119 -2.08 -6.94 -12.81
N TRP A 120 -1.52 -7.43 -11.69
CA TRP A 120 -1.12 -6.58 -10.58
C TRP A 120 0.07 -5.69 -10.94
N ALA A 121 1.04 -6.19 -11.72
CA ALA A 121 2.15 -5.38 -12.19
C ALA A 121 1.69 -4.14 -12.98
N LEU A 122 0.70 -4.29 -13.86
CA LEU A 122 0.10 -3.17 -14.61
C LEU A 122 -0.64 -2.20 -13.68
N ALA A 123 -1.40 -2.71 -12.71
CA ALA A 123 -2.08 -1.87 -11.73
C ALA A 123 -1.08 -1.04 -10.90
N MET A 124 0.00 -1.66 -10.42
CA MET A 124 1.06 -1.02 -9.66
C MET A 124 1.88 -0.03 -10.51
N LEU A 125 2.08 -0.31 -11.79
CA LEU A 125 2.69 0.64 -12.73
C LEU A 125 1.81 1.90 -12.87
N PHE A 126 0.49 1.72 -12.99
CA PHE A 126 -0.44 2.84 -13.02
C PHE A 126 -0.40 3.66 -11.73
N THR A 127 -0.42 3.03 -10.55
CA THR A 127 -0.33 3.77 -9.27
C THR A 127 0.98 4.56 -9.15
N THR A 128 2.09 4.00 -9.64
CA THR A 128 3.39 4.68 -9.73
C THR A 128 3.32 5.94 -10.59
N ILE A 129 2.71 5.86 -11.79
CA ILE A 129 2.54 7.01 -12.69
C ILE A 129 1.74 8.11 -11.99
N VAL A 130 0.66 7.75 -11.29
CA VAL A 130 -0.15 8.71 -10.53
C VAL A 130 0.65 9.36 -9.40
N TYR A 131 1.46 8.61 -8.66
CA TYR A 131 2.33 9.17 -7.62
C TYR A 131 3.36 10.13 -8.18
N VAL A 132 4.01 9.78 -9.30
CA VAL A 132 4.96 10.66 -10.00
C VAL A 132 4.27 11.94 -10.47
N PHE A 133 3.09 11.82 -11.06
CA PHE A 133 2.28 12.97 -11.47
C PHE A 133 1.91 13.86 -10.29
N GLY A 134 1.45 13.27 -9.18
CA GLY A 134 1.12 13.99 -7.95
C GLY A 134 2.34 14.72 -7.37
N PHE A 135 3.49 14.06 -7.33
CA PHE A 135 4.75 14.64 -6.87
C PHE A 135 5.20 15.83 -7.75
N MET A 136 5.27 15.63 -9.06
CA MET A 136 5.67 16.67 -10.01
C MET A 136 4.69 17.85 -9.95
N GLY A 137 3.39 17.58 -9.99
CA GLY A 137 2.37 18.62 -9.95
C GLY A 137 2.39 19.42 -8.64
N LEU A 138 2.60 18.77 -7.47
CA LEU A 138 2.79 19.47 -6.20
C LEU A 138 4.07 20.30 -6.18
N ARG A 139 5.16 19.83 -6.80
CA ARG A 139 6.42 20.57 -6.94
C ARG A 139 6.24 21.84 -7.77
N TYR A 140 5.57 21.75 -8.93
CA TYR A 140 5.26 22.91 -9.77
C TYR A 140 4.32 23.89 -9.07
N TYR A 141 3.28 23.39 -8.40
CA TYR A 141 2.36 24.22 -7.62
C TYR A 141 3.07 25.00 -6.50
N LYS A 142 4.03 24.37 -5.81
CA LYS A 142 4.85 25.05 -4.80
C LYS A 142 5.69 26.17 -5.40
N ARG A 143 6.30 25.96 -6.58
CA ARG A 143 7.09 26.97 -7.29
C ARG A 143 6.26 28.14 -7.80
N ALA A 144 5.03 27.90 -8.27
CA ALA A 144 4.16 28.96 -8.77
C ALA A 144 3.54 29.85 -7.68
N LYS A 145 3.57 29.43 -6.41
CA LYS A 145 3.07 30.16 -5.25
C LYS A 145 4.16 30.80 -4.38
N ALA A 146 5.43 30.51 -4.68
CA ALA A 146 6.59 31.12 -4.02
C ALA A 146 6.98 32.39 -4.78
#